data_AF-A0A7K7VQB9-F1
#
_entry.id   AF-A0A7K7VQB9-F1
#
_cell.length_a   1.000
_cell.length_b   1.000
_cell.length_c   1.000
_cell.angle_alpha   90.00
_cell.angle_beta   90.00
_cell.angle_gamma   90.00
#
_symmetry.space_group_name_H-M   'P 1'
#
loop_
_entity.id
_entity.type
_entity.pdbx_description
1 polymer ?
#
loop_
_entity_poly.entity_id
_entity_poly.type
_entity_poly.pdbx_seq_one_letter_code
_entity_poly.pdbx_strand_id
1 'polypeptide(L)'
;MANRGPSYGLSREVQQKIDRQYDPELEQVLVQWILAQCGGDVPRPEPGRDNFQQWLKDGTVLCRLINSLHPRGQGPVGKIQASGMAFKQMEQISQFLQAAERYGIAATDIFQTVDLWEGE
;
A
#
# COMPACT_ATOMS: atom_id res chain seq x y z
N MET A 1 -2.36 13.61 29.62
CA MET A 1 -1.98 14.49 28.48
C MET A 1 -0.47 14.51 28.44
N ALA A 2 0.15 13.75 27.53
CA ALA A 2 1.60 13.54 27.50
C ALA A 2 2.19 14.10 26.20
N ASN A 3 3.24 14.90 26.39
CA ASN A 3 4.03 15.65 25.42
C ASN A 3 4.30 14.92 24.09
N ARG A 4 3.83 15.48 22.97
CA ARG A 4 4.45 15.31 21.64
C ARG A 4 5.12 16.64 21.28
N GLY A 5 6.43 16.72 21.53
CA GLY A 5 7.27 17.76 20.95
C GLY A 5 7.47 17.50 19.45
N PRO A 6 7.71 18.54 18.62
CA PRO A 6 7.87 18.39 17.18
C PRO A 6 9.16 17.63 16.84
N SER A 7 9.03 16.42 16.30
CA SER A 7 10.13 15.57 15.82
C SER A 7 10.72 16.11 14.50
N TYR A 8 11.44 17.23 14.55
CA TYR A 8 12.10 17.82 13.38
C TYR A 8 13.60 17.48 13.36
N GLY A 9 14.00 16.64 12.41
CA GLY A 9 15.41 16.32 12.13
C GLY A 9 15.54 14.98 11.44
N LEU A 10 15.46 13.89 12.21
CA LEU A 10 15.70 12.54 11.73
C LEU A 10 14.65 12.06 10.70
N SER A 11 13.37 12.37 10.94
CA SER A 11 12.27 11.96 10.04
C SER A 11 12.35 12.65 8.66
N ARG A 12 12.81 13.90 8.60
CA ARG A 12 12.89 14.68 7.35
C ARG A 12 14.00 14.20 6.41
N GLU A 13 15.14 13.78 6.94
CA GLU A 13 16.25 13.24 6.14
C GLU A 13 15.95 11.84 5.64
N VAL A 14 15.25 11.03 6.43
CA VAL A 14 14.74 9.71 6.02
C VAL A 14 13.70 9.88 4.92
N GLN A 15 12.71 10.77 5.12
CA GLN A 15 11.71 11.09 4.10
C GLN A 15 12.35 11.56 2.80
N GLN A 16 13.35 12.46 2.85
CA GLN A 16 14.05 12.93 1.65
C GLN A 16 14.84 11.84 0.93
N LYS A 17 15.38 10.84 1.65
CA LYS A 17 16.02 9.67 1.03
C LYS A 17 14.99 8.74 0.37
N ILE A 18 13.81 8.60 0.96
CA ILE A 18 12.68 7.87 0.37
C ILE A 18 12.16 8.60 -0.87
N ASP A 19 12.01 9.93 -0.81
CA ASP A 19 11.63 10.80 -1.94
C ASP A 19 12.59 10.66 -3.13
N ARG A 20 13.90 10.57 -2.85
CA ARG A 20 14.92 10.36 -3.88
C ARG A 20 14.90 8.98 -4.53
N GLN A 21 14.21 8.01 -3.95
CA GLN A 21 14.02 6.67 -4.53
C GLN A 21 12.68 6.52 -5.24
N TYR A 22 11.85 7.57 -5.27
CA TYR A 22 10.60 7.52 -6.00
C TYR A 22 10.86 7.71 -7.50
N ASP A 23 10.74 6.62 -8.25
CA ASP A 23 10.88 6.59 -9.70
C ASP A 23 9.51 6.68 -10.38
N PRO A 24 9.20 7.76 -11.12
CA PRO A 24 7.90 7.91 -11.79
C PRO A 24 7.70 6.86 -12.90
N GLU A 25 8.78 6.36 -13.50
CA GLU A 25 8.71 5.25 -14.46
C GLU A 25 8.31 3.95 -13.75
N LEU A 26 8.86 3.70 -12.56
CA LEU A 26 8.50 2.53 -11.75
C LEU A 26 7.04 2.60 -11.31
N GLU A 27 6.54 3.78 -10.91
CA GLU A 27 5.11 3.96 -10.62
C GLU A 27 4.24 3.51 -11.80
N GLN A 28 4.55 3.96 -13.02
CA GLN A 28 3.73 3.60 -14.18
C GLN A 28 3.73 2.09 -14.45
N VAL A 29 4.88 1.45 -14.31
CA VAL A 29 5.01 -0.01 -14.42
C VAL A 29 4.20 -0.72 -13.34
N LEU A 30 4.27 -0.26 -12.09
CA LEU A 30 3.50 -0.81 -10.97
C LEU A 30 2.00 -0.65 -11.18
N VAL A 31 1.52 0.54 -11.59
CA VAL A 31 0.11 0.78 -11.90
C VAL A 31 -0.36 -0.17 -13.00
N GLN A 32 0.39 -0.28 -14.09
CA GLN A 32 0.04 -1.16 -15.20
C GLN A 32 -0.01 -2.63 -14.77
N TRP A 33 0.96 -3.07 -13.97
CA TRP A 33 1.02 -4.44 -13.46
C TRP A 33 -0.16 -4.75 -12.53
N ILE A 34 -0.48 -3.86 -11.58
CA ILE A 34 -1.61 -4.01 -10.68
C ILE A 34 -2.94 -4.09 -11.46
N LEU A 35 -3.12 -3.25 -12.48
CA LEU A 35 -4.31 -3.26 -13.31
C LEU A 35 -4.44 -4.55 -14.13
N ALA A 36 -3.33 -5.03 -14.70
CA ALA A 36 -3.27 -6.29 -15.44
C ALA A 36 -3.59 -7.48 -14.52
N GLN A 37 -3.07 -7.48 -13.29
CA GLN A 37 -3.25 -8.58 -12.35
C GLN A 37 -4.65 -8.58 -11.71
N CYS A 38 -5.18 -7.42 -11.32
CA CYS A 38 -6.50 -7.28 -10.71
C CYS A 38 -7.66 -7.35 -11.72
N GLY A 39 -7.39 -7.37 -13.03
CA GLY A 39 -8.40 -7.69 -14.05
C GLY A 39 -9.47 -6.62 -14.30
N GLY A 40 -9.08 -5.35 -14.45
CA GLY A 40 -9.96 -4.28 -14.93
C GLY A 40 -11.03 -3.76 -13.95
N ASP A 41 -11.21 -4.39 -12.79
CA ASP A 41 -12.15 -3.94 -11.75
C ASP A 41 -11.58 -2.82 -10.86
N VAL A 42 -10.31 -2.44 -11.07
CA VAL A 42 -9.63 -1.39 -10.31
C VAL A 42 -9.48 -0.16 -11.20
N PRO A 43 -9.89 1.04 -10.74
CA PRO A 43 -9.69 2.28 -11.49
C PRO A 43 -8.21 2.60 -11.58
N ARG A 44 -7.77 3.12 -12.73
CA ARG A 44 -6.40 3.64 -12.90
C ARG A 44 -6.25 4.95 -12.11
N PRO A 45 -5.24 5.10 -11.24
CA PRO A 45 -4.98 6.36 -10.56
C PRO A 45 -4.43 7.41 -11.54
N GLU A 46 -4.63 8.68 -11.20
CA GLU A 46 -3.89 9.76 -11.85
C GLU A 46 -2.39 9.63 -11.51
N PRO A 47 -1.50 10.03 -12.43
CA PRO A 47 -0.06 9.98 -12.15
C PRO A 47 0.30 10.89 -10.98
N GLY A 48 1.34 10.48 -10.25
CA GLY A 48 1.90 11.23 -9.14
C GLY A 48 1.73 10.53 -7.80
N ARG A 49 2.77 10.67 -6.97
CA ARG A 49 2.92 9.98 -5.68
C ARG A 49 1.70 10.06 -4.78
N ASP A 50 1.13 11.25 -4.65
CA ASP A 50 -0.03 11.48 -3.77
C ASP A 50 -1.26 10.70 -4.25
N ASN A 51 -1.52 10.72 -5.56
CA ASN A 51 -2.62 9.98 -6.18
C ASN A 51 -2.41 8.47 -6.09
N PHE A 52 -1.18 8.00 -6.33
CA PHE A 52 -0.82 6.59 -6.19
C PHE A 52 -0.96 6.10 -4.75
N GLN A 53 -0.53 6.90 -3.77
CA GLN A 53 -0.72 6.61 -2.36
C GLN A 53 -2.21 6.56 -2.03
N GLN A 54 -3.00 7.58 -2.39
CA GLN A 54 -4.44 7.62 -2.13
C GLN A 54 -5.18 6.41 -2.73
N TRP A 55 -4.74 5.96 -3.90
CA TRP A 55 -5.29 4.77 -4.55
C TRP A 55 -5.05 3.48 -3.77
N LEU A 56 -3.88 3.34 -3.14
CA LEU A 56 -3.52 2.16 -2.34
C LEU A 56 -3.95 2.28 -0.87
N LYS A 57 -4.20 3.50 -0.37
CA LYS A 57 -4.50 3.83 1.03
C LYS A 57 -5.76 3.18 1.57
N ASP A 58 -6.75 2.92 0.73
CA ASP A 58 -7.96 2.19 1.11
C ASP A 58 -7.70 0.68 1.35
N GLY A 59 -6.54 0.17 0.91
CA GLY A 59 -6.13 -1.24 1.08
C GLY A 59 -6.89 -2.22 0.18
N THR A 60 -8.01 -1.82 -0.43
CA THR A 60 -8.81 -2.68 -1.31
C THR A 60 -8.04 -3.15 -2.55
N VAL A 61 -7.28 -2.25 -3.19
CA VAL A 61 -6.44 -2.56 -4.35
C VAL A 61 -5.37 -3.57 -4.00
N LEU A 62 -4.69 -3.38 -2.86
CA LEU A 62 -3.65 -4.28 -2.38
C LEU A 62 -4.19 -5.68 -2.06
N CYS A 63 -5.34 -5.76 -1.39
CA CYS A 63 -5.99 -7.04 -1.11
C CYS A 63 -6.41 -7.77 -2.39
N ARG A 64 -6.87 -7.04 -3.41
CA ARG A 64 -7.20 -7.61 -4.72
C ARG A 64 -5.95 -8.14 -5.41
N LEU A 65 -4.86 -7.38 -5.36
CA LEU A 65 -3.57 -7.75 -5.95
C LEU A 65 -3.08 -9.08 -5.35
N ILE A 66 -2.97 -9.18 -4.03
CA ILE A 66 -2.48 -10.44 -3.44
C ILE A 66 -3.43 -11.60 -3.74
N ASN A 67 -4.74 -11.39 -3.66
CA ASN A 67 -5.71 -12.44 -4.01
C ASN A 67 -5.59 -12.92 -5.46
N SER A 68 -5.27 -12.03 -6.39
CA SER A 68 -5.07 -12.38 -7.80
C SER A 68 -3.76 -13.11 -8.09
N LEU A 69 -2.78 -13.07 -7.17
CA LEU A 69 -1.57 -13.90 -7.24
C LEU A 69 -1.82 -15.33 -6.73
N HIS A 70 -2.92 -15.55 -6.01
CA HIS A 70 -3.34 -16.87 -5.56
C HIS A 70 -4.33 -17.52 -6.55
N PRO A 71 -4.48 -18.86 -6.52
CA PRO A 71 -5.49 -19.56 -7.31
C PRO A 71 -6.90 -19.01 -7.03
N ARG A 72 -7.78 -19.01 -8.05
CA ARG A 72 -9.17 -18.54 -7.90
C ARG A 72 -9.85 -19.27 -6.73
N GLY A 73 -10.35 -18.50 -5.77
CA GLY A 73 -11.03 -19.02 -4.56
C GLY A 73 -10.12 -19.33 -3.37
N GLN A 74 -8.80 -19.18 -3.50
CA GLN A 74 -7.82 -19.38 -2.42
C GLN A 74 -7.12 -18.08 -2.02
N GLY A 75 -7.76 -16.94 -2.30
CA GLY A 75 -7.24 -15.63 -1.90
C GLY A 75 -7.10 -15.54 -0.38
N PRO A 76 -5.95 -15.12 0.16
CA PRO A 76 -5.74 -15.00 1.60
C PRO A 76 -6.64 -13.94 2.24
N VAL A 77 -7.13 -12.97 1.46
CA VAL A 77 -8.02 -11.91 1.94
C VAL A 77 -9.45 -12.19 1.50
N GLY A 78 -10.28 -12.72 2.40
CA GLY A 78 -11.65 -13.12 2.04
C GLY A 78 -12.63 -11.96 1.80
N LYS A 79 -12.54 -10.88 2.60
CA LYS A 79 -13.53 -9.79 2.59
C LYS A 79 -12.88 -8.46 2.26
N ILE A 80 -13.02 -8.03 1.01
CA ILE A 80 -12.52 -6.75 0.52
C ILE A 80 -13.70 -5.78 0.43
N GLN A 81 -13.72 -4.76 1.28
CA GLN A 81 -14.77 -3.74 1.30
C GLN A 81 -14.15 -2.37 1.50
N ALA A 82 -14.32 -1.47 0.54
CA ALA A 82 -13.89 -0.08 0.68
C ALA A 82 -14.59 0.56 1.87
N SER A 83 -13.85 1.34 2.67
CA SER A 83 -14.42 2.02 3.82
C SER A 83 -13.68 3.32 4.10
N GLY A 84 -14.44 4.40 4.32
CA GLY A 84 -13.85 5.68 4.76
C GLY A 84 -13.36 5.69 6.21
N MET A 85 -13.52 4.58 6.96
CA MET A 85 -13.03 4.49 8.33
C MET A 85 -11.54 4.13 8.34
N ALA A 86 -10.70 5.03 8.85
CA ALA A 86 -9.25 4.86 8.95
C ALA A 86 -8.83 3.49 9.53
N PHE A 87 -9.47 3.05 10.61
CA PHE A 87 -9.19 1.75 11.24
C PHE A 87 -9.42 0.57 10.29
N LYS A 88 -10.47 0.61 9.47
CA LYS A 88 -10.76 -0.46 8.49
C LYS A 88 -9.74 -0.46 7.35
N GLN A 89 -9.37 0.72 6.85
CA GLN A 89 -8.33 0.84 5.82
C GLN A 89 -6.99 0.27 6.32
N MET A 90 -6.59 0.64 7.54
CA MET A 90 -5.40 0.11 8.19
C MET A 90 -5.44 -1.41 8.38
N GLU A 91 -6.59 -1.94 8.79
CA GLU A 91 -6.80 -3.39 8.91
C GLU A 91 -6.67 -4.10 7.56
N GLN A 92 -7.20 -3.53 6.48
CA GLN A 92 -7.08 -4.10 5.14
C GLN A 92 -5.64 -4.11 4.64
N ILE A 93 -4.91 -3.01 4.83
CA ILE A 93 -3.48 -2.95 4.50
C ILE A 93 -2.74 -4.03 5.29
N SER A 94 -2.99 -4.15 6.60
CA SER A 94 -2.37 -5.18 7.45
C SER A 94 -2.63 -6.61 6.94
N GLN A 95 -3.86 -6.92 6.50
CA GLN A 95 -4.18 -8.22 5.90
C GLN A 95 -3.37 -8.49 4.63
N PHE A 96 -3.18 -7.47 3.78
CA PHE A 96 -2.30 -7.59 2.62
C PHE A 96 -0.84 -7.85 3.04
N LEU A 97 -0.31 -7.13 4.03
CA LEU A 97 1.07 -7.31 4.50
C LEU A 97 1.30 -8.73 5.04
N GLN A 98 0.37 -9.25 5.84
CA GLN A 98 0.43 -10.62 6.34
C GLN A 98 0.38 -11.65 5.21
N ALA A 99 -0.45 -11.40 4.19
CA ALA A 99 -0.52 -12.27 3.02
C ALA A 99 0.75 -12.21 2.17
N ALA A 100 1.35 -11.02 2.01
CA ALA A 100 2.60 -10.79 1.31
C ALA A 100 3.79 -11.50 1.98
N GLU A 101 3.88 -11.42 3.32
CA GLU A 101 4.89 -12.15 4.10
C GLU A 101 4.74 -13.66 3.91
N ARG A 102 3.51 -14.18 4.00
CA ARG A 102 3.22 -15.61 3.78
C ARG A 102 3.46 -16.06 2.34
N TYR A 103 3.36 -15.14 1.38
CA TYR A 103 3.69 -15.39 -0.03
C TYR A 103 5.20 -15.58 -0.24
N GLY A 104 6.03 -15.11 0.70
CA GLY A 104 7.48 -15.27 0.68
C GLY A 104 8.26 -13.97 0.50
N ILE A 105 7.61 -12.81 0.63
CA ILE A 105 8.30 -11.51 0.64
C ILE A 105 9.01 -11.37 1.99
N ALA A 106 10.27 -10.96 1.97
CA ALA A 106 11.05 -10.77 3.20
C ALA A 106 10.50 -9.59 3.99
N ALA A 107 10.37 -9.74 5.32
CA ALA A 107 9.86 -8.68 6.20
C ALA A 107 10.66 -7.36 6.13
N THR A 108 11.92 -7.42 5.67
CA THR A 108 12.77 -6.24 5.43
C THR A 108 12.34 -5.40 4.24
N ASP A 109 11.64 -6.00 3.27
CA ASP A 109 11.17 -5.35 2.04
C ASP A 109 9.66 -5.03 2.11
N ILE A 110 9.02 -5.32 3.24
CA ILE A 110 7.59 -5.05 3.48
C ILE A 110 7.45 -3.71 4.20
N PHE A 111 6.59 -2.82 3.67
CA PHE A 111 6.24 -1.55 4.30
C PHE A 111 5.28 -1.76 5.49
N GLN A 112 5.20 -0.80 6.40
CA GLN A 112 4.21 -0.81 7.48
C GLN A 112 2.91 -0.14 7.03
N THR A 113 1.79 -0.55 7.65
CA THR A 113 0.48 0.06 7.39
C THR A 113 0.48 1.59 7.55
N VAL A 114 1.25 2.10 8.52
CA VAL A 114 1.36 3.54 8.80
C VAL A 114 2.09 4.28 7.68
N ASP A 115 3.15 3.69 7.10
CA ASP A 115 3.93 4.30 6.02
C ASP A 115 3.01 4.61 4.82
N LEU A 116 2.18 3.64 4.42
CA LEU A 116 1.25 3.83 3.32
C LEU A 116 0.07 4.74 3.67
N TRP A 117 -0.48 4.62 4.88
CA TRP A 117 -1.68 5.37 5.26
C TRP A 117 -1.39 6.85 5.57
N GLU A 118 -0.27 7.14 6.23
CA GLU A 118 0.17 8.51 6.54
C GLU A 118 0.95 9.14 5.38
N GLY A 119 1.58 8.33 4.50
CA GLY A 119 2.39 8.82 3.38
C GLY A 119 3.79 9.25 3.80
N GLU A 120 4.28 8.74 4.93
CA GLU A 120 5.65 8.94 5.43
C GLU A 120 6.69 8.03 4.72
#